data_AF-Q1MZW9-F1
#
_entry.id   AF-Q1MZW9-F1
#
_cell.length_a   1.000
_cell.length_b   1.000
_cell.length_c   1.000
_cell.angle_alpha   90.00
_cell.angle_beta   90.00
_cell.angle_gamma   90.00
#
_symmetry.space_group_name_H-M   'P 1'
#
loop_
_entity.id
_entity.type
_entity.pdbx_description
1 polymer ?
#
loop_
_entity_poly.entity_id
_entity_poly.type
_entity_poly.pdbx_seq_one_letter_code
_entity_poly.pdbx_strand_id
1 'polypeptide(L)'
;MQILELLELTFWIDRNIKSPAITQKYQQLQAVIQQNVNARNNQAKQPFEVQKNAVIDEIIDISTSSLTNEQERMLSSFGILDHLGQTGVDKLEGILFKNSLDIATAAVKVNEIVQKFNIAIQRSDQIQTNLKPLIPDYESQEEPENNENVVMRVHFQNEVSLENISDFKKLGNTWWEIGRGIAMAHDHSPEDIKVIGAQKGSIIIELAVIAAIATTTSTIILSALKVADRVLTIRKKAEEIKALKLSNQKLENDLEKEAEKEKKEGLENITKEISINLNINQNGDGEKVKVLEKSIRNLIDFVEKGGEVDFFTPDQDEESEEIEKLRVNFSEIKKLEKRVLSLEDKNS
;
A
#
# COMPACT_ATOMS: atom_id res chain seq x y z
N MET A 1 -4.69 -2.07 -13.87
CA MET A 1 -3.70 -3.16 -13.79
C MET A 1 -3.25 -3.61 -15.18
N GLN A 2 -1.95 -3.82 -15.39
CA GLN A 2 -1.39 -4.30 -16.66
C GLN A 2 -1.64 -5.81 -16.87
N ILE A 3 -1.57 -6.29 -18.12
CA ILE A 3 -1.73 -7.72 -18.43
C ILE A 3 -0.58 -8.55 -17.84
N LEU A 4 0.66 -8.07 -17.94
CA LEU A 4 1.84 -8.76 -17.38
C LEU A 4 1.77 -8.79 -15.85
N GLU A 5 1.47 -7.64 -15.24
CA GLU A 5 1.24 -7.51 -13.80
C GLU A 5 0.12 -8.43 -13.27
N LEU A 6 -0.97 -8.57 -14.05
CA LEU A 6 -2.05 -9.50 -13.76
C LEU A 6 -1.55 -10.94 -13.78
N LEU A 7 -0.69 -11.30 -14.74
CA LEU A 7 -0.10 -12.63 -14.84
C LEU A 7 0.92 -12.88 -13.71
N GLU A 8 1.77 -11.91 -13.38
CA GLU A 8 2.68 -11.94 -12.23
C GLU A 8 1.93 -12.20 -10.91
N LEU A 9 0.78 -11.54 -10.71
CA LEU A 9 -0.06 -11.78 -9.54
C LEU A 9 -0.49 -13.26 -9.45
N THR A 10 -0.74 -13.92 -10.58
CA THR A 10 -1.09 -15.35 -10.57
C THR A 10 0.07 -16.21 -10.09
N PHE A 11 1.30 -15.91 -10.51
CA PHE A 11 2.50 -16.59 -10.02
C PHE A 11 2.77 -16.29 -8.55
N TRP A 12 2.49 -15.07 -8.10
CA TRP A 12 2.56 -14.72 -6.69
C TRP A 12 1.56 -15.52 -5.85
N ILE A 13 0.31 -15.71 -6.33
CA ILE A 13 -0.69 -16.57 -5.67
C ILE A 13 -0.22 -18.03 -5.63
N ASP A 14 0.39 -18.53 -6.71
CA ASP A 14 0.94 -19.89 -6.72
C ASP A 14 2.04 -20.05 -5.65
N ARG A 15 2.98 -19.12 -5.61
CA ARG A 15 4.13 -19.13 -4.69
C ARG A 15 3.73 -18.96 -3.23
N ASN A 16 2.86 -18.00 -2.94
CA ASN A 16 2.57 -17.58 -1.57
C ASN A 16 1.29 -18.18 -1.00
N ILE A 17 0.39 -18.74 -1.82
CA ILE A 17 -0.89 -19.30 -1.33
C ILE A 17 -1.03 -20.78 -1.64
N LYS A 18 -0.79 -21.20 -2.88
CA LYS A 18 -0.97 -22.60 -3.29
C LYS A 18 0.15 -23.50 -2.79
N SER A 19 1.39 -23.13 -3.08
CA SER A 19 2.58 -23.91 -2.69
C SER A 19 2.64 -24.17 -1.17
N PRO A 20 2.36 -23.17 -0.30
CA PRO A 20 2.36 -23.40 1.14
C PRO A 20 1.06 -24.03 1.68
N ALA A 21 0.13 -24.38 0.78
CA ALA A 21 -1.11 -25.08 1.08
C ALA A 21 -2.00 -24.39 2.13
N ILE A 22 -2.07 -23.05 2.10
CA ILE A 22 -2.87 -22.24 3.05
C ILE A 22 -4.32 -22.71 3.11
N THR A 23 -4.93 -22.93 1.94
CA THR A 23 -6.31 -23.40 1.85
C THR A 23 -6.51 -24.73 2.58
N GLN A 24 -5.55 -25.66 2.45
CA GLN A 24 -5.61 -26.96 3.11
C GLN A 24 -5.48 -26.81 4.63
N LYS A 25 -4.61 -25.91 5.11
CA LYS A 25 -4.46 -25.62 6.54
C LYS A 25 -5.75 -25.04 7.13
N TYR A 26 -6.39 -24.10 6.44
CA TYR A 26 -7.70 -23.58 6.82
C TYR A 26 -8.79 -24.67 6.80
N GLN A 27 -8.78 -25.57 5.82
CA GLN A 27 -9.71 -26.70 5.76
C GLN A 27 -9.52 -27.67 6.94
N GLN A 28 -8.28 -27.95 7.33
CA GLN A 28 -7.99 -28.78 8.50
C GLN A 28 -8.50 -28.14 9.80
N LEU A 29 -8.29 -26.83 9.97
CA LEU A 29 -8.86 -26.08 11.09
C LEU A 29 -10.39 -26.12 11.08
N GLN A 30 -11.01 -25.85 9.93
CA GLN A 30 -12.46 -25.89 9.76
C GLN A 30 -13.04 -27.27 10.11
N ALA A 31 -12.38 -28.36 9.69
CA ALA A 31 -12.83 -29.71 9.94
C ALA A 31 -12.90 -30.03 11.44
N VAL A 32 -11.88 -29.66 12.21
CA VAL A 32 -11.85 -29.90 13.67
C VAL A 32 -12.90 -29.04 14.38
N ILE A 33 -13.05 -27.76 13.99
CA ILE A 33 -14.08 -26.89 14.56
C ILE A 33 -15.47 -27.46 14.25
N GLN A 34 -15.73 -27.88 13.01
CA GLN A 34 -17.01 -28.46 12.60
C GLN A 34 -17.30 -29.79 13.32
N GLN A 35 -16.29 -30.62 13.56
CA GLN A 35 -16.43 -31.83 14.37
C GLN A 35 -16.87 -31.49 15.80
N ASN A 36 -16.32 -30.43 16.39
CA ASN A 36 -16.71 -29.95 17.72
C ASN A 36 -18.12 -29.36 17.77
N VAL A 37 -18.63 -28.80 16.67
CA VAL A 37 -20.03 -28.37 16.52
C VAL A 37 -20.96 -29.58 16.50
N ASN A 38 -20.56 -30.64 15.81
CA ASN A 38 -21.37 -31.85 15.62
C ASN A 38 -21.27 -32.83 16.81
N ALA A 39 -20.32 -32.63 17.72
CA ALA A 39 -20.14 -33.41 18.93
C ALA A 39 -21.41 -33.29 19.81
N ARG A 40 -22.18 -34.39 19.91
CA ARG A 40 -23.35 -34.47 20.78
C ARG A 40 -22.93 -34.40 22.25
N ASN A 41 -23.87 -34.12 23.16
CA ASN A 41 -23.70 -33.83 24.60
C ASN A 41 -22.76 -34.76 25.42
N ASN A 42 -22.27 -35.89 24.89
CA ASN A 42 -21.37 -36.82 25.55
C ASN A 42 -20.05 -37.11 24.79
N GLN A 43 -19.74 -36.39 23.72
CA GLN A 43 -18.45 -36.51 23.03
C GLN A 43 -17.50 -35.40 23.48
N ALA A 44 -16.29 -35.80 23.89
CA ALA A 44 -15.25 -34.84 24.23
C ALA A 44 -14.88 -34.02 23.00
N LYS A 45 -14.91 -32.68 23.15
CA LYS A 45 -14.44 -31.77 22.11
C LYS A 45 -12.93 -31.94 21.93
N GLN A 46 -12.47 -31.91 20.70
CA GLN A 46 -11.06 -31.98 20.35
C GLN A 46 -10.44 -30.58 20.40
N PRO A 47 -9.25 -30.41 20.99
CA PRO A 47 -8.48 -29.18 20.84
C PRO A 47 -8.14 -28.93 19.37
N PHE A 48 -8.15 -27.66 18.95
CA PHE A 48 -7.80 -27.25 17.57
C PHE A 48 -6.57 -26.32 17.53
N GLU A 49 -5.81 -26.22 18.63
CA GLU A 49 -4.66 -25.32 18.76
C GLU A 49 -3.57 -25.62 17.73
N VAL A 50 -3.31 -26.89 17.44
CA VAL A 50 -2.33 -27.32 16.44
C VAL A 50 -2.73 -26.82 15.05
N GLN A 51 -4.00 -27.00 14.65
CA GLN A 51 -4.49 -26.55 13.34
C GLN A 51 -4.56 -25.03 13.26
N LYS A 52 -4.88 -24.35 14.37
CA LYS A 52 -4.85 -22.89 14.46
C LYS A 52 -3.44 -22.36 14.21
N ASN A 53 -2.46 -22.87 14.96
CA ASN A 53 -1.08 -22.40 14.86
C ASN A 53 -0.50 -22.72 13.47
N ALA A 54 -0.81 -23.88 12.90
CA ALA A 54 -0.37 -24.21 11.54
C ALA A 54 -0.85 -23.21 10.47
N VAL A 55 -2.06 -22.63 10.64
CA VAL A 55 -2.56 -21.56 9.77
C VAL A 55 -1.82 -20.25 10.06
N ILE A 56 -1.69 -19.86 11.33
CA ILE A 56 -1.02 -18.62 11.75
C ILE A 56 0.42 -18.58 11.24
N ASP A 57 1.18 -19.64 11.49
CA ASP A 57 2.58 -19.78 11.11
C ASP A 57 2.78 -19.63 9.59
N GLU A 58 1.78 -19.99 8.78
CA GLU A 58 1.86 -19.85 7.33
C GLU A 58 1.47 -18.46 6.83
N ILE A 59 0.39 -17.89 7.38
CA ILE A 59 -0.13 -16.63 6.86
C ILE A 59 0.66 -15.43 7.37
N ILE A 60 1.31 -15.52 8.53
CA ILE A 60 1.98 -14.38 9.17
C ILE A 60 3.15 -13.84 8.35
N ASP A 61 3.89 -14.73 7.68
CA ASP A 61 5.09 -14.39 6.92
C ASP A 61 4.79 -13.91 5.49
N ILE A 62 3.53 -13.94 5.06
CA ILE A 62 3.13 -13.51 3.72
C ILE A 62 3.08 -11.99 3.68
N SER A 63 4.12 -11.40 3.10
CA SER A 63 4.15 -9.97 2.83
C SER A 63 3.48 -9.61 1.50
N THR A 64 2.63 -8.59 1.51
CA THR A 64 2.10 -7.93 0.30
C THR A 64 2.89 -6.68 -0.07
N SER A 65 4.01 -6.40 0.61
CA SER A 65 4.81 -5.19 0.39
C SER A 65 5.41 -5.13 -1.02
N SER A 66 5.68 -6.28 -1.63
CA SER A 66 6.18 -6.39 -3.01
C SER A 66 5.10 -6.30 -4.09
N LEU A 67 3.82 -6.34 -3.69
CA LEU A 67 2.71 -6.21 -4.62
C LEU A 67 2.44 -4.74 -4.91
N THR A 68 1.98 -4.45 -6.10
CA THR A 68 1.52 -3.12 -6.47
C THR A 68 0.13 -2.84 -5.85
N ASN A 69 -0.29 -1.59 -5.84
CA ASN A 69 -1.63 -1.17 -5.40
C ASN A 69 -2.73 -1.86 -6.21
N GLU A 70 -2.55 -2.02 -7.52
CA GLU A 70 -3.52 -2.70 -8.40
C GLU A 70 -3.61 -4.20 -8.09
N GLN A 71 -2.47 -4.85 -7.81
CA GLN A 71 -2.44 -6.24 -7.39
C GLN A 71 -3.13 -6.44 -6.03
N GLU A 72 -2.88 -5.55 -5.05
CA GLU A 72 -3.59 -5.59 -3.77
C GLU A 72 -5.10 -5.36 -3.94
N ARG A 73 -5.52 -4.41 -4.78
CA ARG A 73 -6.94 -4.18 -5.11
C ARG A 73 -7.58 -5.44 -5.68
N MET A 74 -6.86 -6.18 -6.53
CA MET A 74 -7.35 -7.45 -7.06
C MET A 74 -7.46 -8.53 -5.98
N LEU A 75 -6.47 -8.69 -5.11
CA LEU A 75 -6.55 -9.62 -3.96
C LEU A 75 -7.70 -9.25 -3.01
N SER A 76 -7.96 -7.96 -2.83
CA SER A 76 -9.10 -7.44 -2.07
C SER A 76 -10.43 -7.78 -2.75
N SER A 77 -10.51 -7.65 -4.09
CA SER A 77 -11.70 -8.04 -4.87
C SER A 77 -11.98 -9.54 -4.82
N PHE A 78 -10.94 -10.36 -4.60
CA PHE A 78 -11.05 -11.79 -4.32
C PHE A 78 -11.41 -12.09 -2.87
N GLY A 79 -11.36 -11.08 -2.01
CA GLY A 79 -11.69 -11.15 -0.59
C GLY A 79 -10.63 -11.84 0.25
N ILE A 80 -9.41 -12.04 -0.27
CA ILE A 80 -8.33 -12.79 0.41
C ILE A 80 -7.28 -11.89 1.06
N LEU A 81 -7.18 -10.61 0.66
CA LEU A 81 -6.17 -9.69 1.18
C LEU A 81 -6.17 -9.60 2.72
N ASP A 82 -7.35 -9.44 3.32
CA ASP A 82 -7.50 -9.34 4.79
C ASP A 82 -7.26 -10.66 5.55
N HIS A 83 -6.93 -11.74 4.85
CA HIS A 83 -6.69 -13.07 5.43
C HIS A 83 -5.21 -13.47 5.34
N LEU A 84 -4.34 -12.52 4.99
CA LEU A 84 -2.89 -12.68 4.84
C LEU A 84 -2.15 -11.78 5.82
N GLY A 85 -0.90 -12.15 6.15
CA GLY A 85 -0.04 -11.42 7.08
C GLY A 85 -0.61 -11.31 8.50
N GLN A 86 -0.13 -10.32 9.24
CA GLN A 86 -0.61 -10.02 10.60
C GLN A 86 -2.12 -9.72 10.65
N THR A 87 -2.65 -9.02 9.65
CA THR A 87 -4.10 -8.74 9.57
C THR A 87 -4.92 -10.02 9.50
N GLY A 88 -4.43 -11.01 8.74
CA GLY A 88 -5.05 -12.33 8.66
C GLY A 88 -5.05 -13.07 10.00
N VAL A 89 -3.94 -13.01 10.73
CA VAL A 89 -3.81 -13.57 12.08
C VAL A 89 -4.82 -12.93 13.03
N ASP A 90 -4.84 -11.60 13.12
CA ASP A 90 -5.75 -10.86 14.00
C ASP A 90 -7.22 -11.16 13.68
N LYS A 91 -7.55 -11.31 12.39
CA LYS A 91 -8.90 -11.63 11.93
C LYS A 91 -9.29 -13.06 12.29
N LEU A 92 -8.40 -14.04 12.11
CA LEU A 92 -8.64 -15.42 12.49
C LEU A 92 -8.81 -15.55 14.01
N GLU A 93 -7.88 -15.00 14.78
CA GLU A 93 -7.97 -15.02 16.24
C GLU A 93 -9.20 -14.27 16.73
N GLY A 94 -9.55 -13.14 16.11
CA GLY A 94 -10.77 -12.40 16.37
C GLY A 94 -12.04 -13.22 16.10
N ILE A 95 -12.08 -14.03 15.04
CA ILE A 95 -13.18 -14.98 14.78
C ILE A 95 -13.25 -16.02 15.89
N LEU A 96 -12.14 -16.65 16.25
CA LEU A 96 -12.13 -17.73 17.24
C LEU A 96 -12.48 -17.21 18.65
N PHE A 97 -11.98 -16.03 19.02
CA PHE A 97 -12.20 -15.42 20.33
C PHE A 97 -13.64 -14.93 20.49
N LYS A 98 -14.15 -14.12 19.54
CA LYS A 98 -15.50 -13.54 19.60
C LYS A 98 -16.60 -14.61 19.54
N ASN A 99 -16.32 -15.75 18.93
CA ASN A 99 -17.26 -16.86 18.77
C ASN A 99 -16.86 -18.07 19.65
N SER A 100 -16.13 -17.85 20.75
CA SER A 100 -15.67 -18.92 21.66
C SER A 100 -16.83 -19.73 22.28
N LEU A 101 -17.99 -19.09 22.51
CA LEU A 101 -19.22 -19.74 22.97
C LEU A 101 -20.09 -20.27 21.82
N ASP A 102 -19.98 -19.67 20.63
CA ASP A 102 -20.72 -20.04 19.42
C ASP A 102 -19.78 -20.60 18.35
N ILE A 103 -19.29 -21.81 18.63
CA ILE A 103 -18.35 -22.52 17.77
C ILE A 103 -18.95 -22.79 16.37
N ALA A 104 -20.28 -22.85 16.25
CA ALA A 104 -20.95 -23.01 14.97
C ALA A 104 -20.72 -21.78 14.07
N THR A 105 -20.88 -20.57 14.62
CA THR A 105 -20.55 -19.34 13.89
C THR A 105 -19.06 -19.25 13.57
N ALA A 106 -18.17 -19.71 14.45
CA ALA A 106 -16.74 -19.79 14.15
C ALA A 106 -16.47 -20.71 12.94
N ALA A 107 -17.09 -21.90 12.91
CA ALA A 107 -16.94 -22.87 11.82
C ALA A 107 -17.41 -22.29 10.46
N VAL A 108 -18.54 -21.58 10.46
CA VAL A 108 -19.09 -20.93 9.26
C VAL A 108 -18.12 -19.87 8.75
N LYS A 109 -17.63 -18.98 9.62
CA LYS A 109 -16.70 -17.90 9.23
C LYS A 109 -15.36 -18.43 8.72
N VAL A 110 -14.82 -19.49 9.33
CA VAL A 110 -13.60 -20.14 8.83
C VAL A 110 -13.84 -20.80 7.47
N ASN A 111 -15.01 -21.44 7.27
CA ASN A 111 -15.37 -22.00 5.98
C ASN A 111 -15.53 -20.91 4.89
N GLU A 112 -16.09 -19.74 5.22
CA GLU A 112 -16.14 -18.61 4.28
C GLU A 112 -14.74 -18.20 3.79
N ILE A 113 -13.73 -18.21 4.67
CA ILE A 113 -12.33 -17.95 4.31
C ILE A 113 -11.82 -19.01 3.32
N VAL A 114 -12.07 -20.29 3.59
CA VAL A 114 -11.74 -21.40 2.68
C VAL A 114 -12.34 -21.19 1.30
N GLN A 115 -13.63 -20.81 1.24
CA GLN A 115 -14.32 -20.57 -0.05
C GLN A 115 -13.68 -19.42 -0.81
N LYS A 116 -13.30 -18.33 -0.15
CA LYS A 116 -12.63 -17.19 -0.79
C LYS A 116 -11.27 -17.58 -1.37
N PHE A 117 -10.46 -18.33 -0.63
CA PHE A 117 -9.18 -18.84 -1.15
C PHE A 117 -9.36 -19.77 -2.35
N ASN A 118 -10.32 -20.69 -2.31
CA ASN A 118 -10.63 -21.55 -3.45
C ASN A 118 -11.03 -20.75 -4.70
N ILE A 119 -11.91 -19.75 -4.54
CA ILE A 119 -12.34 -18.88 -5.63
C ILE A 119 -11.15 -18.08 -6.19
N ALA A 120 -10.29 -17.54 -5.32
CA ALA A 120 -9.11 -16.79 -5.73
C ALA A 120 -8.13 -17.67 -6.52
N ILE A 121 -7.85 -18.87 -6.03
CA ILE A 121 -7.01 -19.88 -6.70
C ILE A 121 -7.57 -20.23 -8.07
N GLN A 122 -8.87 -20.56 -8.13
CA GLN A 122 -9.52 -20.93 -9.39
C GLN A 122 -9.48 -19.79 -10.42
N ARG A 123 -9.75 -18.55 -9.99
CA ARG A 123 -9.66 -17.38 -10.87
C ARG A 123 -8.23 -17.16 -11.35
N SER A 124 -7.25 -17.29 -10.46
CA SER A 124 -5.83 -17.22 -10.78
C SER A 124 -5.44 -18.26 -11.84
N ASP A 125 -5.85 -19.52 -11.66
CA ASP A 125 -5.61 -20.61 -12.63
C ASP A 125 -6.22 -20.30 -14.00
N GLN A 126 -7.45 -19.76 -14.02
CA GLN A 126 -8.12 -19.38 -15.26
C GLN A 126 -7.40 -18.23 -15.98
N ILE A 127 -6.94 -17.22 -15.25
CA ILE A 127 -6.16 -16.10 -15.80
C ILE A 127 -4.87 -16.63 -16.40
N GLN A 128 -4.10 -17.40 -15.63
CA GLN A 128 -2.81 -17.94 -16.05
C GLN A 128 -2.97 -18.84 -17.29
N THR A 129 -3.94 -19.77 -17.29
CA THR A 129 -4.19 -20.69 -18.40
C THR A 129 -4.58 -19.95 -19.69
N ASN A 130 -5.36 -18.88 -19.58
CA ASN A 130 -5.86 -18.15 -20.75
C ASN A 130 -4.89 -17.07 -21.25
N LEU A 131 -4.10 -16.44 -20.36
CA LEU A 131 -3.19 -15.35 -20.72
C LEU A 131 -1.78 -15.83 -21.05
N LYS A 132 -1.23 -16.82 -20.32
CA LYS A 132 0.15 -17.28 -20.53
C LYS A 132 0.44 -17.67 -21.99
N PRO A 133 -0.46 -18.38 -22.72
CA PRO A 133 -0.22 -18.74 -24.12
C PRO A 133 -0.25 -17.54 -25.09
N LEU A 134 -0.86 -16.42 -24.69
CA LEU A 134 -1.00 -15.22 -25.52
C LEU A 134 0.18 -14.27 -25.40
N ILE A 135 1.09 -14.54 -24.45
CA ILE A 135 2.30 -13.75 -24.21
C ILE A 135 3.49 -14.66 -24.52
N PRO A 136 3.82 -14.85 -25.82
CA PRO A 136 5.07 -15.48 -26.18
C PRO A 136 6.20 -14.70 -25.52
N ASP A 137 7.23 -15.41 -25.04
CA ASP A 137 8.44 -14.80 -24.51
C ASP A 137 8.26 -14.08 -23.16
N TYR A 138 7.24 -14.42 -22.35
CA TYR A 138 7.13 -13.93 -20.96
C TYR A 138 8.41 -14.18 -20.14
N GLU A 139 9.05 -15.33 -20.34
CA GLU A 139 10.31 -15.69 -19.66
C GLU A 139 11.54 -15.01 -20.28
N SER A 140 11.37 -14.24 -21.37
CA SER A 140 12.46 -13.61 -22.12
C SER A 140 12.19 -12.17 -22.52
N GLN A 141 11.25 -11.49 -21.85
CA GLN A 141 11.19 -10.03 -21.94
C GLN A 141 12.44 -9.49 -21.28
N GLU A 142 13.28 -8.82 -22.08
CA GLU A 142 14.50 -8.18 -21.59
C GLU A 142 14.12 -7.24 -20.43
N GLU A 143 14.61 -7.60 -19.26
CA GLU A 143 14.66 -6.74 -18.08
C GLU A 143 15.21 -5.37 -18.51
N PRO A 144 14.76 -4.26 -17.89
CA PRO A 144 15.43 -3.00 -18.10
C PRO A 144 16.93 -3.23 -17.88
N GLU A 145 17.78 -2.85 -18.84
CA GLU A 145 19.22 -3.19 -18.94
C GLU A 145 20.08 -2.86 -17.69
N ASN A 146 19.48 -2.32 -16.61
CA ASN A 146 20.09 -2.09 -15.30
C ASN A 146 19.18 -2.64 -14.17
N ASN A 147 19.61 -3.74 -13.55
CA ASN A 147 18.97 -4.36 -12.36
C ASN A 147 18.99 -3.46 -11.10
N GLU A 148 19.59 -2.27 -11.16
CA GLU A 148 19.62 -1.29 -10.07
C GLU A 148 18.42 -0.32 -10.08
N ASN A 149 17.57 -0.37 -11.11
CA ASN A 149 16.45 0.57 -11.25
C ASN A 149 15.16 0.06 -10.58
N VAL A 150 14.59 0.91 -9.73
CA VAL A 150 13.24 0.76 -9.17
C VAL A 150 12.22 1.32 -10.16
N VAL A 151 11.09 0.64 -10.33
CA VAL A 151 9.96 1.19 -11.07
C VAL A 151 9.05 1.97 -10.12
N MET A 152 8.93 3.28 -10.37
CA MET A 152 7.97 4.17 -9.71
C MET A 152 6.74 4.35 -10.59
N ARG A 153 5.56 4.03 -10.07
CA ARG A 153 4.26 4.23 -10.71
C ARG A 153 3.54 5.42 -10.12
N VAL A 154 3.05 6.29 -10.98
CA VAL A 154 2.29 7.48 -10.61
C VAL A 154 0.86 7.35 -11.13
N HIS A 155 -0.11 7.37 -10.24
CA HIS A 155 -1.53 7.25 -10.54
C HIS A 155 -2.22 8.60 -10.45
N PHE A 156 -2.76 9.07 -11.58
CA PHE A 156 -3.53 10.31 -11.68
C PHE A 156 -5.02 10.04 -11.52
N GLN A 157 -5.54 10.26 -10.30
CA GLN A 157 -6.94 9.98 -9.94
C GLN A 157 -7.52 11.09 -9.05
N ASN A 158 -8.83 11.03 -8.76
CA ASN A 158 -9.54 12.02 -7.96
C ASN A 158 -9.33 13.46 -8.47
N GLU A 159 -8.91 14.39 -7.61
CA GLU A 159 -8.70 15.80 -7.96
C GLU A 159 -7.45 16.05 -8.81
N VAL A 160 -6.59 15.04 -8.98
CA VAL A 160 -5.45 15.04 -9.91
C VAL A 160 -5.66 14.09 -11.09
N SER A 161 -6.92 13.77 -11.40
CA SER A 161 -7.25 13.03 -12.62
C SER A 161 -6.92 13.84 -13.88
N LEU A 162 -6.49 13.12 -14.91
CA LEU A 162 -6.14 13.70 -16.20
C LEU A 162 -7.32 13.56 -17.16
N GLU A 163 -8.15 14.60 -17.26
CA GLU A 163 -9.34 14.60 -18.12
C GLU A 163 -9.02 15.10 -19.54
N ASN A 164 -8.03 15.98 -19.67
CA ASN A 164 -7.68 16.60 -20.94
C ASN A 164 -6.17 16.92 -21.07
N ILE A 165 -5.76 17.38 -22.26
CA ILE A 165 -4.35 17.71 -22.58
C ILE A 165 -3.81 18.88 -21.73
N SER A 166 -4.67 19.80 -21.29
CA SER A 166 -4.26 20.88 -20.39
C SER A 166 -3.84 20.33 -19.03
N ASP A 167 -4.59 19.36 -18.50
CA ASP A 167 -4.24 18.68 -17.25
C ASP A 167 -2.93 17.93 -17.40
N PHE A 168 -2.72 17.25 -18.54
CA PHE A 168 -1.48 16.53 -18.82
C PHE A 168 -0.28 17.47 -18.82
N LYS A 169 -0.39 18.64 -19.47
CA LYS A 169 0.68 19.65 -19.43
C LYS A 169 0.93 20.16 -18.02
N LYS A 170 -0.13 20.47 -17.27
CA LYS A 170 -0.02 21.01 -15.91
C LYS A 170 0.63 20.02 -14.96
N LEU A 171 0.12 18.80 -14.91
CA LEU A 171 0.63 17.74 -14.04
C LEU A 171 1.98 17.21 -14.53
N GLY A 172 2.22 17.17 -15.84
CA GLY A 172 3.53 16.88 -16.40
C GLY A 172 4.59 17.90 -15.96
N ASN A 173 4.25 19.20 -15.94
CA ASN A 173 5.14 20.22 -15.38
C ASN A 173 5.36 20.02 -13.87
N THR A 174 4.30 19.69 -13.12
CA THR A 174 4.42 19.39 -11.68
C THR A 174 5.38 18.21 -11.44
N TRP A 175 5.24 17.14 -12.21
CA TRP A 175 6.09 15.96 -12.10
C TRP A 175 7.52 16.20 -12.59
N TRP A 176 7.71 17.03 -13.61
CA TRP A 176 9.05 17.48 -13.99
C TRP A 176 9.72 18.27 -12.85
N GLU A 177 8.98 19.14 -12.16
CA GLU A 177 9.52 19.87 -11.00
C GLU A 177 9.87 18.94 -9.83
N ILE A 178 8.98 17.97 -9.52
CA ILE A 178 9.22 16.95 -8.49
C ILE A 178 10.48 16.15 -8.83
N GLY A 179 10.53 15.60 -10.05
CA GLY A 179 11.66 14.79 -10.51
C GLY A 179 12.97 15.57 -10.48
N ARG A 180 12.95 16.84 -10.93
CA ARG A 180 14.13 17.71 -10.90
C ARG A 180 14.66 17.91 -9.49
N GLY A 181 13.83 18.26 -8.51
CA GLY A 181 14.36 18.55 -7.17
C GLY A 181 14.84 17.32 -6.42
N ILE A 182 14.19 16.17 -6.62
CA ILE A 182 14.64 14.90 -6.02
C ILE A 182 15.94 14.44 -6.69
N ALA A 183 16.04 14.48 -8.03
CA ALA A 183 17.26 14.12 -8.74
C ALA A 183 18.44 15.03 -8.35
N MET A 184 18.25 16.35 -8.33
CA MET A 184 19.29 17.31 -7.94
C MET A 184 19.77 17.12 -6.50
N ALA A 185 18.90 16.63 -5.61
CA ALA A 185 19.26 16.34 -4.22
C ALA A 185 20.24 15.15 -4.09
N HIS A 186 20.31 14.32 -5.14
CA HIS A 186 21.23 13.19 -5.27
C HIS A 186 22.33 13.43 -6.32
N ASP A 187 22.58 14.68 -6.69
CA ASP A 187 23.56 15.04 -7.75
C ASP A 187 23.26 14.43 -9.14
N HIS A 188 21.98 14.13 -9.39
CA HIS A 188 21.46 13.62 -10.66
C HIS A 188 20.66 14.69 -11.43
N SER A 189 20.43 14.40 -12.71
CA SER A 189 19.62 15.20 -13.62
C SER A 189 18.18 14.68 -13.71
N PRO A 190 17.17 15.53 -13.98
CA PRO A 190 15.80 15.04 -14.18
C PRO A 190 15.69 14.05 -15.35
N GLU A 191 16.61 14.09 -16.32
CA GLU A 191 16.69 13.16 -17.44
C GLU A 191 17.07 11.72 -17.01
N ASP A 192 17.60 11.55 -15.80
CA ASP A 192 17.88 10.22 -15.22
C ASP A 192 16.59 9.50 -14.78
N ILE A 193 15.45 10.19 -14.71
CA ILE A 193 14.12 9.63 -14.45
C ILE A 193 13.45 9.35 -15.81
N LYS A 194 13.37 8.07 -16.20
CA LYS A 194 12.88 7.69 -17.54
C LYS A 194 11.44 7.21 -17.51
N VAL A 195 10.58 7.81 -18.35
CA VAL A 195 9.24 7.28 -18.60
C VAL A 195 9.34 6.00 -19.45
N ILE A 196 8.99 4.86 -18.86
CA ILE A 196 9.02 3.55 -19.51
C ILE A 196 7.63 3.05 -19.92
N GLY A 197 6.56 3.67 -19.42
CA GLY A 197 5.18 3.27 -19.74
C GLY A 197 4.14 4.35 -19.40
N ALA A 198 3.02 4.33 -20.12
CA ALA A 198 1.83 5.13 -19.82
C ALA A 198 0.55 4.36 -20.17
N GLN A 199 -0.45 4.32 -19.28
CA GLN A 199 -1.66 3.50 -19.46
C GLN A 199 -2.97 4.30 -19.41
N LYS A 200 -4.05 3.72 -19.98
CA LYS A 200 -5.38 4.34 -20.09
C LYS A 200 -6.36 3.82 -19.03
N GLY A 201 -7.04 4.75 -18.37
CA GLY A 201 -8.04 4.52 -17.31
C GLY A 201 -7.49 4.96 -15.97
N SER A 202 -7.65 6.25 -15.61
CA SER A 202 -6.72 6.98 -14.72
C SER A 202 -5.30 6.86 -15.27
N ILE A 203 -4.70 7.92 -15.80
CA ILE A 203 -3.38 7.78 -16.41
C ILE A 203 -2.41 7.26 -15.34
N ILE A 204 -1.70 6.18 -15.66
CA ILE A 204 -0.61 5.64 -14.84
C ILE A 204 0.67 5.88 -15.61
N ILE A 205 1.67 6.53 -15.01
CA ILE A 205 3.00 6.71 -15.60
C ILE A 205 3.98 5.82 -14.85
N GLU A 206 4.72 4.98 -15.58
CA GLU A 206 5.82 4.17 -15.06
C GLU A 206 7.15 4.85 -15.33
N LEU A 207 7.94 5.03 -14.27
CA LEU A 207 9.23 5.70 -14.26
C LEU A 207 10.31 4.73 -13.79
N ALA A 208 11.36 4.52 -14.56
CA ALA A 208 12.57 3.86 -14.08
C ALA A 208 13.46 4.88 -13.35
N VAL A 209 13.78 4.61 -12.09
CA VAL A 209 14.58 5.49 -11.22
C VAL A 209 15.56 4.67 -10.38
N ILE A 210 16.71 5.26 -10.01
CA ILE A 210 17.64 4.62 -9.06
C ILE A 210 17.04 4.52 -7.64
N ALA A 211 17.50 3.53 -6.86
CA ALA A 211 16.98 3.24 -5.52
C ALA A 211 17.01 4.45 -4.56
N ALA A 212 18.05 5.29 -4.61
CA ALA A 212 18.18 6.47 -3.77
C ALA A 212 17.05 7.50 -4.02
N ILE A 213 16.71 7.73 -5.29
CA ILE A 213 15.61 8.63 -5.71
C ILE A 213 14.26 8.06 -5.24
N ALA A 214 14.02 6.76 -5.43
CA ALA A 214 12.80 6.10 -4.96
C ALA A 214 12.66 6.18 -3.42
N THR A 215 13.77 5.98 -2.70
CA THR A 215 13.83 6.03 -1.24
C THR A 215 13.51 7.42 -0.71
N THR A 216 14.07 8.47 -1.30
CA THR A 216 13.72 9.86 -0.93
C THR A 216 12.26 10.17 -1.23
N THR A 217 11.77 9.78 -2.41
CA THR A 217 10.37 10.02 -2.80
C THR A 217 9.41 9.33 -1.83
N SER A 218 9.63 8.05 -1.51
CA SER A 218 8.81 7.32 -0.54
C SER A 218 8.90 7.93 0.86
N THR A 219 10.07 8.38 1.31
CA THR A 219 10.22 9.04 2.62
C THR A 219 9.40 10.34 2.68
N ILE A 220 9.40 11.14 1.61
CA ILE A 220 8.59 12.36 1.52
C ILE A 220 7.11 12.02 1.59
N ILE A 221 6.63 11.05 0.80
CA ILE A 221 5.23 10.61 0.79
C ILE A 221 4.81 10.11 2.17
N LEU A 222 5.65 9.28 2.80
CA LEU A 222 5.38 8.74 4.13
C LEU A 222 5.22 9.85 5.17
N SER A 223 6.14 10.82 5.18
CA SER A 223 6.05 11.94 6.11
C SER A 223 4.86 12.86 5.81
N ALA A 224 4.52 13.05 4.53
CA ALA A 224 3.33 13.77 4.10
C ALA A 224 2.05 13.11 4.65
N LEU A 225 1.92 11.81 4.49
CA LEU A 225 0.78 11.03 4.99
C LEU A 225 0.70 11.05 6.52
N LYS A 226 1.85 11.04 7.22
CA LYS A 226 1.89 11.21 8.69
C LYS A 226 1.37 12.58 9.11
N VAL A 227 1.70 13.64 8.37
CA VAL A 227 1.14 14.99 8.63
C VAL A 227 -0.36 15.00 8.32
N ALA A 228 -0.79 14.46 7.18
CA ALA A 228 -2.19 14.39 6.80
C ALA A 228 -3.04 13.61 7.83
N ASP A 229 -2.58 12.45 8.31
CA ASP A 229 -3.26 11.67 9.35
C ASP A 229 -3.43 12.48 10.65
N ARG A 230 -2.41 13.25 11.06
CA ARG A 230 -2.50 14.12 12.23
C ARG A 230 -3.51 15.25 12.03
N VAL A 231 -3.47 15.94 10.89
CA VAL A 231 -4.40 17.01 10.53
C VAL A 231 -5.85 16.51 10.54
N LEU A 232 -6.11 15.36 9.89
CA LEU A 232 -7.43 14.73 9.89
C LEU A 232 -7.87 14.27 11.27
N THR A 233 -6.94 13.78 12.09
CA THR A 233 -7.23 13.40 13.49
C THR A 233 -7.62 14.63 14.33
N ILE A 234 -6.95 15.78 14.14
CA ILE A 234 -7.31 17.03 14.82
C ILE A 234 -8.70 17.50 14.37
N ARG A 235 -8.96 17.52 13.07
CA ARG A 235 -10.27 17.90 12.50
C ARG A 235 -11.40 17.00 12.99
N LYS A 236 -11.17 15.68 13.02
CA LYS A 236 -12.14 14.73 13.55
C LYS A 236 -12.46 14.99 15.02
N LYS A 237 -11.45 15.28 15.85
CA LYS A 237 -11.68 15.67 17.26
C LYS A 237 -12.46 16.98 17.38
N ALA A 238 -12.24 17.94 16.47
CA ALA A 238 -13.02 19.17 16.43
C ALA A 238 -14.51 18.89 16.11
N GLU A 239 -14.79 18.03 15.13
CA GLU A 239 -16.17 17.60 14.82
C GLU A 239 -16.81 16.78 15.96
N GLU A 240 -16.06 15.92 16.64
CA GLU A 240 -16.55 15.24 17.85
C GLU A 240 -16.94 16.24 18.95
N ILE A 241 -16.14 17.30 19.17
CA ILE A 241 -16.45 18.37 20.13
C ILE A 241 -17.72 19.14 19.73
N LYS A 242 -17.85 19.46 18.45
CA LYS A 242 -19.04 20.12 17.89
C LYS A 242 -20.29 19.25 18.05
N ALA A 243 -20.17 17.94 17.84
CA ALA A 243 -21.24 16.97 18.04
C ALA A 243 -21.71 16.89 19.50
N LEU A 244 -20.82 17.18 20.47
CA LEU A 244 -21.18 17.30 21.88
C LEU A 244 -22.03 18.54 22.19
N LYS A 245 -22.29 19.42 21.21
CA LYS A 245 -23.07 20.67 21.33
C LYS A 245 -22.60 21.56 22.48
N LEU A 246 -21.30 21.50 22.79
CA LEU A 246 -20.70 22.37 23.77
C LEU A 246 -20.72 23.79 23.21
N SER A 247 -21.19 24.78 23.97
CA SER A 247 -21.27 26.18 23.54
C SER A 247 -19.89 26.86 23.51
N ASN A 248 -18.86 26.17 23.02
CA ASN A 248 -17.46 26.61 23.07
C ASN A 248 -16.86 26.73 21.67
N GLN A 249 -17.42 27.66 20.90
CA GLN A 249 -16.99 28.01 19.54
C GLN A 249 -15.53 28.51 19.47
N LYS A 250 -14.93 28.87 20.61
CA LYS A 250 -13.50 29.19 20.70
C LYS A 250 -12.64 27.93 20.52
N LEU A 251 -13.02 26.81 21.14
CA LEU A 251 -12.26 25.56 21.07
C LEU A 251 -12.27 24.98 19.65
N GLU A 252 -13.39 25.09 18.93
CA GLU A 252 -13.50 24.68 17.53
C GLU A 252 -12.54 25.49 16.64
N ASN A 253 -12.55 26.81 16.78
CA ASN A 253 -11.66 27.69 16.01
C ASN A 253 -10.18 27.48 16.36
N ASP A 254 -9.86 27.19 17.62
CA ASP A 254 -8.49 26.93 18.05
C ASP A 254 -7.99 25.59 17.50
N LEU A 255 -8.84 24.57 17.39
CA LEU A 255 -8.48 23.28 16.77
C LEU A 255 -8.29 23.38 15.26
N GLU A 256 -9.11 24.14 14.56
CA GLU A 256 -8.92 24.34 13.11
C GLU A 256 -7.62 25.10 12.82
N LYS A 257 -7.29 26.10 13.65
CA LYS A 257 -6.00 26.80 13.56
C LYS A 257 -4.82 25.88 13.86
N GLU A 258 -4.94 24.98 14.83
CA GLU A 258 -3.89 24.01 15.13
C GLU A 258 -3.72 23.00 13.98
N ALA A 259 -4.80 22.59 13.31
CA ALA A 259 -4.73 21.74 12.13
C ALA A 259 -3.97 22.43 10.98
N GLU A 260 -4.28 23.70 10.68
CA GLU A 260 -3.56 24.48 9.66
C GLU A 260 -2.10 24.72 10.04
N LYS A 261 -1.82 24.92 11.33
CA LYS A 261 -0.47 25.06 11.85
C LYS A 261 0.33 23.76 11.72
N GLU A 262 -0.23 22.61 12.10
CA GLU A 262 0.41 21.29 11.95
C GLU A 262 0.75 21.02 10.48
N LYS A 263 -0.15 21.39 9.55
CA LYS A 263 0.10 21.28 8.11
C LYS A 263 1.33 22.10 7.68
N LYS A 264 1.40 23.36 8.10
CA LYS A 264 2.51 24.26 7.74
C LYS A 264 3.83 23.84 8.37
N GLU A 265 3.83 23.54 9.67
CA GLU A 265 5.02 23.09 10.40
C GLU A 265 5.49 21.72 9.90
N GLY A 266 4.56 20.84 9.52
CA GLY A 266 4.85 19.55 8.88
C GLY A 266 5.68 19.70 7.62
N LEU A 267 5.27 20.58 6.69
CA LEU A 267 6.02 20.84 5.46
C LEU A 267 7.47 21.32 5.73
N GLU A 268 7.63 22.26 6.67
CA GLU A 268 8.95 22.79 7.03
C GLU A 268 9.83 21.71 7.67
N ASN A 269 9.25 20.85 8.50
CA ASN A 269 9.96 19.76 9.17
C ASN A 269 10.40 18.68 8.18
N ILE A 270 9.53 18.28 7.23
CA ILE A 270 9.87 17.34 6.16
C ILE A 270 11.05 17.87 5.35
N THR A 271 10.97 19.14 4.93
CA THR A 271 12.05 19.77 4.15
C THR A 271 13.38 19.76 4.89
N LYS A 272 13.36 20.08 6.19
CA LYS A 272 14.57 20.06 7.03
C LYS A 272 15.12 18.65 7.20
N GLU A 273 14.26 17.68 7.50
CA GLU A 273 14.66 16.28 7.73
C GLU A 273 15.31 15.67 6.48
N ILE A 274 14.69 15.83 5.31
CA ILE A 274 15.25 15.34 4.05
C ILE A 274 16.57 16.04 3.71
N SER A 275 16.65 17.36 3.92
CA SER A 275 17.90 18.10 3.68
C SER A 275 19.05 17.62 4.57
N ILE A 276 18.77 17.29 5.83
CA ILE A 276 19.75 16.71 6.77
C ILE A 276 20.16 15.31 6.31
N ASN A 277 19.19 14.45 5.99
CA ASN A 277 19.45 13.07 5.56
C ASN A 277 20.29 12.99 4.28
N LEU A 278 20.10 13.96 3.37
CA LEU A 278 20.84 14.04 2.11
C LEU A 278 22.13 14.87 2.23
N ASN A 279 22.52 15.30 3.44
CA ASN A 279 23.70 16.12 3.70
C ASN A 279 23.79 17.41 2.84
N ILE A 280 22.64 18.00 2.50
CA ILE A 280 22.59 19.22 1.68
C ILE A 280 23.00 20.41 2.52
N ASN A 281 24.07 21.09 2.14
CA ASN A 281 24.60 22.21 2.90
C ASN A 281 23.77 23.47 2.63
N GLN A 282 22.95 23.90 3.59
CA GLN A 282 22.08 25.07 3.45
C GLN A 282 22.81 26.38 3.08
N ASN A 283 24.12 26.45 3.32
CA ASN A 283 24.93 27.64 3.02
C ASN A 283 25.65 27.59 1.66
N GLY A 284 25.79 26.40 1.04
CA GLY A 284 26.46 26.20 -0.26
C GLY A 284 25.53 25.76 -1.39
N ASP A 285 24.46 25.04 -1.04
CA ASP A 285 23.53 24.39 -1.96
C ASP A 285 22.17 25.11 -2.02
N GLY A 286 22.18 26.45 -1.91
CA GLY A 286 20.96 27.25 -1.79
C GLY A 286 19.96 27.07 -2.94
N GLU A 287 20.43 26.67 -4.13
CA GLU A 287 19.54 26.26 -5.24
C GLU A 287 18.92 24.88 -4.99
N LYS A 288 19.72 23.85 -4.64
CA LYS A 288 19.21 22.50 -4.37
C LYS A 288 18.15 22.51 -3.28
N VAL A 289 18.37 23.26 -2.20
CA VAL A 289 17.40 23.38 -1.09
C VAL A 289 16.08 23.96 -1.58
N LYS A 290 16.11 25.05 -2.37
CA LYS A 290 14.88 25.68 -2.89
C LYS A 290 14.12 24.80 -3.87
N VAL A 291 14.84 24.09 -4.74
CA VAL A 291 14.22 23.19 -5.72
C VAL A 291 13.65 21.94 -5.02
N LEU A 292 14.35 21.41 -4.01
CA LEU A 292 13.87 20.32 -3.18
C LEU A 292 12.62 20.72 -2.37
N GLU A 293 12.61 21.89 -1.72
CA GLU A 293 11.43 22.40 -1.00
C GLU A 293 10.20 22.48 -1.92
N LYS A 294 10.38 23.00 -3.14
CA LYS A 294 9.30 23.07 -4.13
C LYS A 294 8.80 21.67 -4.52
N SER A 295 9.71 20.72 -4.68
CA SER A 295 9.40 19.33 -5.05
C SER A 295 8.63 18.62 -3.96
N ILE A 296 9.05 18.79 -2.69
CA ILE A 296 8.35 18.27 -1.52
C ILE A 296 6.93 18.84 -1.49
N ARG A 297 6.76 20.17 -1.61
CA ARG A 297 5.44 20.80 -1.61
C ARG A 297 4.54 20.24 -2.72
N ASN A 298 5.05 20.16 -3.95
CA ASN A 298 4.30 19.64 -5.09
C ASN A 298 3.89 18.17 -4.89
N LEU A 299 4.77 17.34 -4.32
CA LEU A 299 4.48 15.93 -4.07
C LEU A 299 3.44 15.75 -2.96
N ILE A 300 3.52 16.55 -1.90
CA ILE A 300 2.49 16.57 -0.83
C ILE A 300 1.14 16.98 -1.42
N ASP A 301 1.10 18.09 -2.16
CA ASP A 301 -0.13 18.58 -2.79
C ASP A 301 -0.74 17.55 -3.77
N PHE A 302 0.10 16.74 -4.44
CA PHE A 302 -0.35 15.68 -5.33
C PHE A 302 -1.03 14.54 -4.55
N VAL A 303 -0.41 14.07 -3.46
CA VAL A 303 -0.93 13.00 -2.62
C VAL A 303 -2.20 13.44 -1.88
N GLU A 304 -2.23 14.66 -1.34
CA GLU A 304 -3.42 15.22 -0.67
C GLU A 304 -4.63 15.30 -1.60
N LYS A 305 -4.42 15.48 -2.91
CA LYS A 305 -5.48 15.51 -3.92
C LYS A 305 -5.88 14.13 -4.43
N GLY A 306 -5.37 13.08 -3.78
CA GLY A 306 -5.69 11.69 -4.07
C GLY A 306 -4.78 11.04 -5.12
N GLY A 307 -3.69 11.68 -5.53
CA GLY A 307 -2.68 11.03 -6.35
C GLY A 307 -1.98 9.90 -5.60
N GLU A 308 -1.80 8.75 -6.24
CA GLU A 308 -1.10 7.60 -5.64
C GLU A 308 0.27 7.43 -6.28
N VAL A 309 1.27 7.04 -5.48
CA VAL A 309 2.61 6.71 -5.96
C VAL A 309 3.01 5.37 -5.37
N ASP A 310 3.40 4.44 -6.23
CA ASP A 310 3.74 3.06 -5.90
C ASP A 310 5.14 2.73 -6.42
N PHE A 311 5.83 1.80 -5.77
CA PHE A 311 7.18 1.37 -6.10
C PHE A 311 7.25 -0.16 -6.10
N PHE A 312 7.82 -0.73 -7.16
CA PHE A 312 8.16 -2.15 -7.19
C PHE A 312 9.52 -2.37 -7.84
N THR A 313 10.21 -3.42 -7.39
CA THR A 313 11.46 -3.91 -7.98
C THR A 313 11.15 -5.11 -8.87
N PRO A 314 11.58 -5.12 -10.14
CA PRO A 314 11.36 -6.25 -11.05
C PRO A 314 11.92 -7.57 -10.52
N ASP A 315 13.05 -7.51 -9.78
CA ASP A 315 13.75 -8.69 -9.26
C ASP A 315 13.91 -8.70 -7.74
N GLN A 316 13.89 -9.91 -7.17
CA GLN A 316 13.90 -10.15 -5.72
C GLN A 316 15.32 -10.39 -5.15
N ASP A 317 16.38 -10.31 -5.95
CA ASP A 317 17.66 -10.94 -5.60
C ASP A 317 18.76 -9.99 -5.08
N GLU A 318 18.60 -8.67 -5.17
CA GLU A 318 19.56 -7.71 -4.58
C GLU A 318 18.95 -6.90 -3.43
N GLU A 319 19.25 -7.31 -2.19
CA GLU A 319 18.92 -6.56 -0.98
C GLU A 319 19.97 -5.48 -0.71
N SER A 320 19.76 -4.28 -1.26
CA SER A 320 20.44 -3.08 -0.78
C SER A 320 19.71 -2.49 0.42
N GLU A 321 20.44 -1.80 1.32
CA GLU A 321 19.83 -1.09 2.47
C GLU A 321 18.76 -0.07 2.01
N GLU A 322 18.92 0.51 0.81
CA GLU A 322 17.96 1.44 0.22
C GLU A 322 16.68 0.73 -0.22
N ILE A 323 16.78 -0.43 -0.86
CA ILE A 323 15.62 -1.24 -1.28
C ILE A 323 14.83 -1.71 -0.06
N GLU A 324 15.51 -2.12 1.01
CA GLU A 324 14.82 -2.55 2.24
C GLU A 324 14.11 -1.38 2.92
N LYS A 325 14.76 -0.22 3.01
CA LYS A 325 14.13 1.01 3.54
C LYS A 325 12.93 1.44 2.68
N LEU A 326 13.03 1.31 1.36
CA LEU A 326 11.94 1.59 0.43
C LEU A 326 10.75 0.65 0.68
N ARG A 327 10.99 -0.66 0.86
CA ARG A 327 9.95 -1.66 1.18
C ARG A 327 9.23 -1.33 2.49
N VAL A 328 9.98 -0.96 3.54
CA VAL A 328 9.41 -0.54 4.83
C VAL A 328 8.56 0.72 4.67
N ASN A 329 9.11 1.75 4.02
CA ASN A 329 8.39 3.00 3.77
C ASN A 329 7.08 2.74 3.03
N PHE A 330 7.13 1.91 1.99
CA PHE A 330 5.97 1.62 1.16
C PHE A 330 4.87 0.85 1.90
N SER A 331 5.26 -0.12 2.74
CA SER A 331 4.32 -0.80 3.64
C SER A 331 3.62 0.18 4.59
N GLU A 332 4.35 1.17 5.12
CA GLU A 332 3.75 2.22 5.95
C GLU A 332 2.86 3.18 5.16
N ILE A 333 3.27 3.59 3.95
CA ILE A 333 2.50 4.44 3.03
C ILE A 333 1.13 3.80 2.78
N LYS A 334 1.10 2.55 2.31
CA LYS A 334 -0.15 1.82 2.04
C LYS A 334 -1.09 1.75 3.25
N LYS A 335 -0.53 1.55 4.45
CA LYS A 335 -1.32 1.53 5.70
C LYS A 335 -1.90 2.91 6.01
N LEU A 336 -1.11 3.97 5.83
CA LEU A 336 -1.55 5.34 6.07
C LEU A 336 -2.55 5.84 5.03
N GLU A 337 -2.37 5.53 3.75
CA GLU A 337 -3.33 5.86 2.69
C GLU A 337 -4.71 5.27 3.00
N LYS A 338 -4.78 3.97 3.31
CA LYS A 338 -6.03 3.29 3.72
C LYS A 338 -6.67 3.97 4.94
N ARG A 339 -5.85 4.41 5.90
CA ARG A 339 -6.32 5.08 7.11
C ARG A 339 -6.84 6.49 6.82
N VAL A 340 -6.11 7.29 6.03
CA VAL A 340 -6.48 8.65 5.61
C VAL A 340 -7.80 8.62 4.84
N LEU A 341 -7.93 7.75 3.84
CA LEU A 341 -9.19 7.56 3.09
C LEU A 341 -10.37 7.22 4.03
N SER A 342 -10.15 6.34 5.01
CA SER A 342 -11.19 5.96 5.98
C SER A 342 -11.63 7.09 6.92
N LEU A 343 -10.79 8.12 7.10
CA LEU A 343 -11.09 9.31 7.88
C LEU A 343 -11.83 10.36 7.04
N GLU A 344 -11.51 10.47 5.74
CA GLU A 344 -12.19 11.36 4.80
C GLU A 344 -13.63 10.92 4.49
N ASP A 345 -13.84 9.62 4.25
CA ASP A 345 -15.18 9.04 3.99
C ASP A 345 -16.14 9.18 5.17
N LYS A 346 -15.64 9.39 6.39
CA LYS A 346 -16.46 9.61 7.60
C LYS A 346 -16.80 11.07 7.85
N ASN A 347 -16.21 12.00 7.09
CA ASN A 347 -16.45 13.44 7.18
C ASN A 347 -17.36 13.97 6.04
N SER A 348 -17.73 13.12 5.08
CA SER A 348 -18.79 13.36 4.08
C SER A 348 -20.12 12.77 4.55
#